data_AF-A0AAX3PQT4-F1
#
_entry.id   AF-A0AAX3PQT4-F1
#
_cell.length_a   1.000
_cell.length_b   1.000
_cell.length_c   1.000
_cell.angle_alpha   90.00
_cell.angle_beta   90.00
_cell.angle_gamma   90.00
#
_symmetry.space_group_name_H-M   'P 1'
#
loop_
_entity.id
_entity.type
_entity.pdbx_description
1 polymer ?
#
loop_
_entity_poly.entity_id
_entity_poly.type
_entity_poly.pdbx_seq_one_letter_code
_entity_poly.pdbx_strand_id
1 'polypeptide(L)'
;MNEFFLASNRYAFKDEIEIRQVLMKDFDQWSEFAEPIRIMFNNNFSDEVFVDVFKKLKFQVIMVASLATNVSDLDPKLLENEGELLELFKSLVEVNQAYFNQENNNKNDTKDKYTWFDSFQFLISKGHRHSDILNYSFGAFKEYLKAAQRNERNTLLSVGNSLRVAYHADKNGYNKYIDSMNKG
;
A
#
# COMPACT_ATOMS: atom_id res chain seq x y z
N MET A 1 10.41 1.95 -6.97
CA MET A 1 10.35 0.55 -7.47
C MET A 1 9.37 0.41 -8.63
N ASN A 2 9.60 -0.53 -9.57
CA ASN A 2 8.72 -0.77 -10.71
C ASN A 2 7.60 -1.80 -10.40
N GLU A 3 6.60 -1.92 -11.28
CA GLU A 3 5.44 -2.80 -11.08
C GLU A 3 5.81 -4.27 -10.95
N PHE A 4 6.84 -4.74 -11.68
CA PHE A 4 7.31 -6.12 -11.60
C PHE A 4 7.99 -6.45 -10.27
N PHE A 5 8.69 -5.49 -9.68
CA PHE A 5 9.26 -5.62 -8.34
C PHE A 5 8.15 -5.85 -7.31
N LEU A 6 7.08 -5.04 -7.38
CA LEU A 6 5.92 -5.17 -6.51
C LEU A 6 5.21 -6.52 -6.72
N ALA A 7 4.82 -6.82 -7.96
CA ALA A 7 4.04 -8.02 -8.30
C ALA A 7 4.78 -9.33 -8.02
N SER A 8 6.12 -9.35 -8.16
CA SER A 8 6.92 -10.55 -7.91
C SER A 8 7.38 -10.68 -6.45
N ASN A 9 6.93 -9.78 -5.56
CA ASN A 9 7.37 -9.70 -4.16
C ASN A 9 8.91 -9.79 -4.01
N ARG A 10 9.64 -9.06 -4.88
CA ARG A 10 11.11 -9.06 -4.84
C ARG A 10 11.61 -8.33 -3.60
N TYR A 11 12.81 -8.71 -3.19
CA TYR A 11 13.60 -8.02 -2.18
C TYR A 11 14.67 -7.14 -2.83
N ALA A 12 15.16 -6.17 -2.07
CA ALA A 12 16.37 -5.41 -2.37
C ALA A 12 17.47 -5.80 -1.37
N PHE A 13 18.69 -5.39 -1.65
CA PHE A 13 19.79 -5.52 -0.70
C PHE A 13 20.36 -4.16 -0.34
N LYS A 14 20.71 -4.01 0.93
CA LYS A 14 21.66 -3.03 1.41
C LYS A 14 22.81 -3.82 2.02
N ASP A 15 23.94 -3.85 1.33
CA ASP A 15 25.08 -4.70 1.67
C ASP A 15 24.65 -6.19 1.76
N GLU A 16 24.76 -6.83 2.92
CA GLU A 16 24.35 -8.21 3.15
C GLU A 16 22.91 -8.35 3.71
N ILE A 17 22.24 -7.22 3.94
CA ILE A 17 20.90 -7.18 4.52
C ILE A 17 19.85 -7.22 3.41
N GLU A 18 19.02 -8.26 3.45
CA GLU A 18 17.85 -8.38 2.58
C GLU A 18 16.73 -7.50 3.11
N ILE A 19 16.18 -6.65 2.25
CA ILE A 19 15.05 -5.77 2.54
C ILE A 19 13.85 -6.24 1.72
N ARG A 20 12.81 -6.68 2.43
CA ARG A 20 11.61 -7.30 1.88
C ARG A 20 10.46 -6.29 1.82
N GLN A 21 9.55 -6.54 0.90
CA GLN A 21 8.27 -5.88 0.91
C GLN A 21 7.38 -6.52 1.98
N VAL A 22 6.59 -5.70 2.66
CA VAL A 22 5.65 -6.16 3.69
C VAL A 22 4.51 -6.92 3.05
N LEU A 23 4.23 -8.11 3.57
CA LEU A 23 3.16 -8.97 3.10
C LEU A 23 1.84 -8.67 3.80
N MET A 24 0.73 -8.89 3.11
CA MET A 24 -0.60 -8.66 3.65
C MET A 24 -0.90 -9.48 4.92
N LYS A 25 -0.33 -10.68 5.05
CA LYS A 25 -0.49 -11.53 6.24
C LYS A 25 0.20 -11.00 7.50
N ASP A 26 1.23 -10.16 7.34
CA ASP A 26 2.03 -9.58 8.42
C ASP A 26 1.75 -8.07 8.58
N PHE A 27 0.74 -7.58 7.84
CA PHE A 27 0.50 -6.15 7.67
C PHE A 27 0.03 -5.47 8.96
N ASP A 28 -0.80 -6.14 9.76
CA ASP A 28 -1.29 -5.61 11.03
C ASP A 28 -0.13 -5.32 12.00
N GLN A 29 0.74 -6.31 12.21
CA GLN A 29 1.93 -6.21 13.06
C GLN A 29 2.88 -5.12 12.59
N TRP A 30 3.11 -5.05 11.27
CA TRP A 30 4.00 -4.04 10.72
C TRP A 30 3.40 -2.63 10.80
N SER A 31 2.09 -2.50 10.54
CA SER A 31 1.41 -1.20 10.51
C SER A 31 1.40 -0.50 11.87
N GLU A 32 1.41 -1.25 12.97
CA GLU A 32 1.47 -0.71 14.34
C GLU A 32 2.70 0.21 14.54
N PHE A 33 3.84 -0.18 13.97
CA PHE A 33 5.08 0.59 14.07
C PHE A 33 5.28 1.55 12.89
N ALA A 34 4.79 1.18 11.70
CA ALA A 34 4.98 1.98 10.49
C ALA A 34 4.05 3.19 10.40
N GLU A 35 2.88 3.16 11.04
CA GLU A 35 1.89 4.24 10.95
C GLU A 35 2.41 5.57 11.54
N PRO A 36 2.99 5.62 12.76
CA PRO A 36 3.58 6.85 13.30
C PRO A 36 4.65 7.44 12.38
N ILE A 37 5.48 6.58 11.77
CA ILE A 37 6.52 6.97 10.82
C ILE A 37 5.88 7.62 9.59
N ARG A 38 4.89 6.95 8.99
CA ARG A 38 4.18 7.45 7.81
C ARG A 38 3.49 8.79 8.06
N ILE A 39 2.82 8.94 9.20
CA ILE A 39 2.17 10.19 9.59
C ILE A 39 3.19 11.32 9.70
N MET A 40 4.36 11.03 10.29
CA MET A 40 5.42 12.02 10.45
C MET A 40 6.09 12.40 9.13
N PHE A 41 6.25 11.47 8.19
CA PHE A 41 6.68 11.79 6.83
C PHE A 41 5.70 12.75 6.15
N ASN A 42 4.39 12.52 6.31
CA ASN A 42 3.33 13.34 5.68
C ASN A 42 3.59 13.58 4.17
N ASN A 43 3.97 12.52 3.45
CA ASN A 43 4.37 12.54 2.03
C ASN A 43 5.59 13.43 1.70
N ASN A 44 6.38 13.85 2.70
CA ASN A 44 7.65 14.52 2.52
C ASN A 44 8.81 13.57 2.91
N PHE A 45 9.62 13.18 1.92
CA PHE A 45 10.70 12.20 2.08
C PHE A 45 12.08 12.84 1.91
N SER A 46 12.26 14.11 2.31
CA SER A 46 13.58 14.75 2.30
C SER A 46 14.50 14.14 3.35
N ASP A 47 15.82 14.23 3.13
CA ASP A 47 16.82 13.73 4.08
C ASP A 47 16.65 14.34 5.48
N GLU A 48 16.27 15.61 5.57
CA GLU A 48 15.99 16.29 6.83
C GLU A 48 14.84 15.63 7.61
N VAL A 49 13.75 15.25 6.91
CA VAL A 49 12.62 14.56 7.53
C VAL A 49 13.02 13.15 7.95
N PHE A 50 13.81 12.43 7.15
CA PHE A 50 14.36 11.14 7.54
C PHE A 50 15.15 11.21 8.85
N VAL A 51 16.02 12.21 8.99
CA VAL A 51 16.80 12.42 10.22
C VAL A 51 15.89 12.74 11.40
N ASP A 52 14.87 13.56 11.22
CA ASP A 52 13.93 13.92 12.30
C ASP A 52 13.09 12.71 12.74
N VAL A 53 12.54 11.95 11.78
CA VAL A 53 11.80 10.69 12.02
C VAL A 53 12.69 9.71 12.77
N PHE A 54 13.92 9.50 12.31
CA PHE A 54 14.87 8.58 12.93
C PHE A 54 15.16 8.94 14.39
N LYS A 55 15.35 10.23 14.69
CA LYS A 55 15.61 10.69 16.06
C LYS A 55 14.40 10.55 16.97
N LYS A 56 13.19 10.86 16.49
CA LYS A 56 11.97 10.86 17.31
C LYS A 56 11.32 9.48 17.45
N LEU A 57 11.47 8.63 16.44
CA LEU A 57 10.79 7.35 16.31
C LEU A 57 11.78 6.17 16.16
N LYS A 58 12.97 6.27 16.77
CA LYS A 58 14.04 5.27 16.66
C LYS A 58 13.57 3.84 16.95
N PHE A 59 12.74 3.68 17.99
CA PHE A 59 12.16 2.38 18.34
C PHE A 59 11.29 1.83 17.21
N GLN A 60 10.37 2.64 16.67
CA GLN A 60 9.52 2.24 15.56
C GLN A 60 10.35 1.92 14.31
N VAL A 61 11.41 2.68 14.03
CA VAL A 61 12.35 2.43 12.92
C VAL A 61 12.99 1.05 13.07
N ILE A 62 13.46 0.71 14.27
CA ILE A 62 14.03 -0.60 14.59
C ILE A 62 13.00 -1.72 14.37
N MET A 63 11.77 -1.53 14.86
CA MET A 63 10.71 -2.53 14.74
C MET A 63 10.26 -2.76 13.28
N VAL A 64 10.12 -1.70 12.47
CA VAL A 64 9.79 -1.89 11.05
C VAL A 64 10.94 -2.56 10.30
N ALA A 65 12.19 -2.26 10.67
CA ALA A 65 13.37 -2.90 10.07
C ALA A 65 13.47 -4.38 10.42
N SER A 66 13.23 -4.80 11.66
CA SER A 66 13.24 -6.22 12.02
C SER A 66 12.14 -7.02 11.31
N LEU A 67 10.97 -6.42 11.09
CA LEU A 67 9.84 -7.07 10.40
C LEU A 67 10.03 -7.15 8.88
N ALA A 68 10.77 -6.21 8.28
CA ALA A 68 10.94 -6.13 6.82
C ALA A 68 12.34 -6.53 6.35
N THR A 69 13.21 -7.03 7.22
CA THR A 69 14.55 -7.52 6.83
C THR A 69 14.76 -8.97 7.20
N ASN A 70 15.83 -9.59 6.70
CA ASN A 70 16.26 -10.93 7.12
C ASN A 70 16.96 -10.95 8.49
N VAL A 71 17.06 -9.80 9.17
CA VAL A 71 17.73 -9.67 10.45
C VAL A 71 16.68 -9.64 11.56
N SER A 72 16.41 -10.81 12.15
CA SER A 72 15.38 -10.99 13.18
C SER A 72 15.66 -10.20 14.46
N ASP A 73 16.94 -10.12 14.82
CA ASP A 73 17.48 -9.27 15.87
C ASP A 73 18.57 -8.41 15.22
N LEU A 74 18.25 -7.14 14.90
CA LEU A 74 19.21 -6.22 14.29
C LEU A 74 20.55 -6.33 15.05
N ASP A 75 21.63 -6.65 14.33
CA ASP A 75 22.96 -6.83 14.90
C ASP A 75 23.25 -5.67 15.87
N PRO A 76 23.65 -5.93 17.13
CA PRO A 76 24.03 -4.87 18.07
C PRO A 76 24.96 -3.82 17.46
N LYS A 77 25.87 -4.22 16.56
CA LYS A 77 26.74 -3.29 15.84
C LYS A 77 25.98 -2.33 14.93
N LEU A 78 24.97 -2.83 14.22
CA LEU A 78 24.09 -2.02 13.38
C LEU A 78 23.22 -1.08 14.23
N LEU A 79 22.77 -1.54 15.41
CA LEU A 79 22.00 -0.72 16.34
C LEU A 79 22.84 0.42 16.97
N GLU A 80 24.14 0.17 17.19
CA GLU A 80 25.11 1.16 17.65
C GLU A 80 25.53 2.14 16.54
N ASN A 81 25.46 1.73 15.27
CA ASN A 81 25.78 2.56 14.11
C ASN A 81 24.54 3.28 13.56
N GLU A 82 24.23 4.43 14.13
CA GLU A 82 23.06 5.24 13.72
C GLU A 82 23.06 5.63 12.24
N GLY A 83 24.25 5.81 11.63
CA GLY A 83 24.37 6.15 10.22
C GLY A 83 23.94 5.01 9.31
N GLU A 84 24.44 3.80 9.56
CA GLU A 84 24.06 2.61 8.81
C GLU A 84 22.59 2.25 9.01
N LEU A 85 22.08 2.37 10.26
CA LEU A 85 20.68 2.12 10.54
C LEU A 85 19.75 3.12 9.83
N LEU A 86 20.15 4.40 9.75
CA LEU A 86 19.41 5.41 9.00
C LEU A 86 19.39 5.10 7.50
N GLU A 87 20.51 4.69 6.93
CA GLU A 87 20.60 4.31 5.52
C GLU A 87 19.78 3.05 5.21
N LEU A 88 19.81 2.05 6.09
CA LEU A 88 18.92 0.89 6.01
C LEU A 88 17.44 1.32 6.06
N PHE A 89 17.10 2.22 6.97
CA PHE A 89 15.74 2.75 7.08
C PHE A 89 15.28 3.47 5.80
N LYS A 90 16.15 4.29 5.18
CA LYS A 90 15.84 4.91 3.88
C LYS A 90 15.55 3.87 2.81
N SER A 91 16.40 2.85 2.68
CA SER A 91 16.20 1.77 1.71
C SER A 91 14.92 0.97 2.00
N LEU A 92 14.58 0.75 3.27
CA LEU A 92 13.34 0.11 3.68
C LEU A 92 12.10 0.90 3.26
N VAL A 93 12.13 2.22 3.48
CA VAL A 93 11.04 3.12 3.07
C VAL A 93 10.88 3.12 1.55
N GLU A 94 11.99 3.08 0.80
CA GLU A 94 11.96 2.98 -0.66
C GLU A 94 11.34 1.66 -1.16
N VAL A 95 11.73 0.52 -0.57
CA VAL A 95 11.16 -0.79 -0.91
C VAL A 95 9.66 -0.84 -0.59
N ASN A 96 9.24 -0.21 0.51
CA ASN A 96 7.86 -0.20 0.98
C ASN A 96 7.12 1.12 0.68
N GLN A 97 7.55 1.83 -0.38
CA GLN A 97 7.04 3.15 -0.73
C GLN A 97 5.52 3.18 -0.95
N ALA A 98 4.93 2.09 -1.42
CA ALA A 98 3.48 1.98 -1.63
C ALA A 98 2.65 2.18 -0.34
N TYR A 99 3.24 1.86 0.82
CA TYR A 99 2.65 2.18 2.12
C TYR A 99 2.96 3.61 2.57
N PHE A 100 4.21 4.03 2.46
CA PHE A 100 4.59 5.34 2.99
C PHE A 100 3.99 6.52 2.20
N ASN A 101 3.74 6.35 0.90
CA ASN A 101 3.11 7.36 0.03
C ASN A 101 1.58 7.46 0.19
N GLN A 102 0.99 6.83 1.21
CA GLN A 102 -0.45 6.94 1.41
C GLN A 102 -0.84 8.31 1.96
N GLU A 103 -1.92 8.84 1.39
CA GLU A 103 -2.58 10.02 1.95
C GLU A 103 -3.03 9.74 3.38
N ASN A 104 -2.89 10.75 4.24
CA ASN A 104 -3.46 10.69 5.57
C ASN A 104 -4.98 10.79 5.44
N ASN A 105 -5.70 9.75 5.87
CA ASN A 105 -7.16 9.75 5.85
C ASN A 105 -7.68 10.98 6.60
N ASN A 106 -8.52 11.78 5.93
CA ASN A 106 -9.22 12.87 6.58
C ASN A 106 -10.20 12.27 7.59
N LYS A 107 -10.26 12.85 8.80
CA LYS A 107 -11.12 12.39 9.92
C LYS A 107 -12.63 12.31 9.61
N ASN A 108 -13.06 12.75 8.43
CA ASN A 108 -14.44 12.77 7.97
C ASN A 108 -14.84 11.55 7.12
N ASP A 109 -13.91 10.65 6.79
CA ASP A 109 -14.28 9.40 6.13
C ASP A 109 -15.00 8.50 7.13
N THR A 110 -16.27 8.23 6.85
CA THR A 110 -17.14 7.33 7.61
C THR A 110 -16.47 5.97 7.73
N LYS A 111 -15.76 5.75 8.84
CA LYS A 111 -14.98 4.53 9.15
C LYS A 111 -15.80 3.23 9.11
N ASP A 112 -17.13 3.33 9.07
CA ASP A 112 -18.05 2.20 9.21
C ASP A 112 -18.49 1.53 7.89
N LYS A 113 -18.03 1.97 6.71
CA LYS A 113 -18.58 1.45 5.43
C LYS A 113 -17.73 0.43 4.67
N TYR A 114 -16.41 0.40 4.86
CA TYR A 114 -15.53 -0.50 4.12
C TYR A 114 -14.37 -0.98 4.96
N THR A 115 -14.21 -2.29 5.03
CA THR A 115 -13.16 -2.98 5.77
C THR A 115 -12.17 -3.67 4.81
N TRP A 116 -11.06 -4.17 5.35
CA TRP A 116 -10.14 -5.02 4.61
C TRP A 116 -10.81 -6.29 4.06
N PHE A 117 -11.82 -6.82 4.76
CA PHE A 117 -12.59 -7.97 4.28
C PHE A 117 -13.37 -7.65 3.01
N ASP A 118 -13.92 -6.45 2.86
CA ASP A 118 -14.61 -6.05 1.63
C ASP A 118 -13.65 -6.01 0.44
N SER A 119 -12.43 -5.51 0.67
CA SER A 119 -11.38 -5.47 -0.35
C SER A 119 -10.92 -6.88 -0.74
N PHE A 120 -10.76 -7.77 0.24
CA PHE A 120 -10.41 -9.17 0.00
C PHE A 120 -11.52 -9.89 -0.75
N GLN A 121 -12.77 -9.73 -0.32
CA GLN A 121 -13.93 -10.34 -0.96
C GLN A 121 -14.08 -9.85 -2.41
N PHE A 122 -13.83 -8.57 -2.66
CA PHE A 122 -13.86 -8.03 -4.00
C PHE A 122 -12.79 -8.67 -4.90
N LEU A 123 -11.54 -8.79 -4.45
CA LEU A 123 -10.49 -9.50 -5.20
C LEU A 123 -10.83 -10.98 -5.41
N ILE A 124 -11.41 -11.65 -4.40
CA ILE A 124 -11.88 -13.04 -4.53
C ILE A 124 -12.97 -13.16 -5.60
N SER A 125 -13.90 -12.20 -5.69
CA SER A 125 -14.91 -12.15 -6.76
C SER A 125 -14.31 -11.98 -8.16
N LYS A 126 -13.06 -11.51 -8.24
CA LYS A 126 -12.26 -11.39 -9.47
C LYS A 126 -11.33 -12.57 -9.71
N GLY A 127 -11.45 -13.65 -8.93
CA GLY A 127 -10.74 -14.91 -9.15
C GLY A 127 -9.44 -15.06 -8.37
N HIS A 128 -9.08 -14.11 -7.49
CA HIS A 128 -7.94 -14.25 -6.61
C HIS A 128 -8.25 -15.23 -5.47
N ARG A 129 -7.27 -16.01 -5.00
CA ARG A 129 -7.44 -16.86 -3.81
C ARG A 129 -7.08 -16.07 -2.57
N HIS A 130 -7.79 -16.33 -1.47
CA HIS A 130 -7.48 -15.71 -0.18
C HIS A 130 -6.01 -15.92 0.24
N SER A 131 -5.48 -17.12 0.02
CA SER A 131 -4.06 -17.45 0.29
C SER A 131 -3.09 -16.60 -0.54
N ASP A 132 -3.45 -16.28 -1.78
CA ASP A 132 -2.60 -15.48 -2.67
C ASP A 132 -2.60 -14.04 -2.19
N ILE A 133 -3.78 -13.51 -1.84
CA ILE A 133 -3.95 -12.14 -1.31
C ILE A 133 -3.10 -11.94 -0.05
N LEU A 134 -3.12 -12.91 0.88
CA LEU A 134 -2.29 -12.88 2.09
C LEU A 134 -0.78 -12.87 1.80
N ASN A 135 -0.35 -13.44 0.68
CA ASN A 135 1.06 -13.46 0.25
C ASN A 135 1.40 -12.35 -0.76
N TYR A 136 0.47 -11.45 -1.07
CA TYR A 136 0.81 -10.24 -1.82
C TYR A 136 1.60 -9.29 -0.92
N SER A 137 2.57 -8.61 -1.52
CA SER A 137 3.09 -7.41 -0.89
C SER A 137 1.98 -6.36 -0.81
N PHE A 138 2.08 -5.46 0.16
CA PHE A 138 1.13 -4.38 0.33
C PHE A 138 0.93 -3.56 -0.96
N GLY A 139 2.03 -3.28 -1.67
CA GLY A 139 1.99 -2.57 -2.95
C GLY A 139 1.24 -3.36 -4.03
N ALA A 140 1.55 -4.66 -4.17
CA ALA A 140 0.86 -5.52 -5.13
C ALA A 140 -0.64 -5.63 -4.83
N PHE A 141 -1.01 -5.80 -3.55
CA PHE A 141 -2.41 -5.79 -3.13
C PHE A 141 -3.14 -4.52 -3.58
N LYS A 142 -2.56 -3.34 -3.33
CA LYS A 142 -3.19 -2.06 -3.73
C LYS A 142 -3.37 -1.95 -5.23
N GLU A 143 -2.37 -2.34 -6.02
CA GLU A 143 -2.44 -2.22 -7.46
C GLU A 143 -3.43 -3.23 -8.07
N TYR A 144 -3.50 -4.46 -7.56
CA TYR A 144 -4.55 -5.41 -7.96
C TYR A 144 -5.95 -4.91 -7.60
N LEU A 145 -6.13 -4.34 -6.41
CA LEU A 145 -7.41 -3.77 -5.99
C LEU A 145 -7.85 -2.65 -6.93
N LYS A 146 -6.96 -1.71 -7.23
CA LYS A 146 -7.23 -0.62 -8.19
C LYS A 146 -7.53 -1.14 -9.60
N ALA A 147 -6.78 -2.14 -10.07
CA ALA A 147 -6.99 -2.74 -11.38
C ALA A 147 -8.36 -3.44 -11.46
N ALA A 148 -8.74 -4.18 -10.42
CA ALA A 148 -10.04 -4.82 -10.31
C ALA A 148 -11.18 -3.80 -10.27
N GLN A 149 -11.05 -2.72 -9.51
CA GLN A 149 -12.03 -1.63 -9.45
C GLN A 149 -12.19 -0.94 -10.81
N ARG A 150 -11.08 -0.66 -11.50
CA ARG A 150 -11.08 -0.08 -12.85
C ARG A 150 -11.75 -0.99 -13.87
N ASN A 151 -11.49 -2.30 -13.80
CA ASN A 151 -12.12 -3.28 -14.68
C ASN A 151 -13.64 -3.39 -14.44
N GLU A 152 -14.07 -3.41 -13.17
CA GLU A 152 -15.49 -3.40 -12.82
C GLU A 152 -16.20 -2.14 -13.33
N ARG A 153 -15.60 -0.97 -13.09
CA ARG A 153 -16.12 0.30 -13.61
C ARG A 153 -16.27 0.27 -15.12
N ASN A 154 -15.24 -0.16 -15.85
CA ASN A 154 -15.27 -0.25 -17.31
C ASN A 154 -16.35 -1.22 -17.81
N THR A 155 -16.56 -2.34 -17.10
CA THR A 155 -17.61 -3.31 -17.41
C THR A 155 -18.99 -2.69 -17.23
N LEU A 156 -19.25 -2.03 -16.11
CA LEU A 156 -20.53 -1.36 -15.84
C LEU A 156 -20.79 -0.21 -16.83
N LEU A 157 -19.76 0.55 -17.20
CA LEU A 157 -19.83 1.57 -18.25
C LEU A 157 -20.20 0.96 -19.61
N SER A 158 -19.62 -0.19 -19.96
CA SER A 158 -19.93 -0.90 -21.19
C SER A 158 -21.39 -1.38 -21.21
N VAL A 159 -21.85 -2.03 -20.13
CA VAL A 159 -23.24 -2.47 -19.98
C VAL A 159 -24.21 -1.29 -20.03
N GLY A 160 -23.89 -0.19 -19.33
CA GLY A 160 -24.67 1.04 -19.35
C GLY A 160 -24.80 1.64 -20.76
N ASN A 161 -23.71 1.68 -21.53
CA ASN A 161 -23.74 2.11 -22.93
C ASN A 161 -24.65 1.22 -23.77
N SER A 162 -24.54 -0.10 -23.63
CA SER A 162 -25.39 -1.06 -24.36
C SER A 162 -26.87 -0.90 -24.02
N LEU A 163 -27.21 -0.74 -22.73
CA LEU A 163 -28.58 -0.49 -22.30
C LEU A 163 -29.11 0.85 -22.83
N ARG A 164 -28.30 1.91 -22.80
CA ARG A 164 -28.69 3.21 -23.37
C ARG A 164 -29.01 3.10 -24.85
N VAL A 165 -28.18 2.39 -25.62
CA VAL A 165 -28.40 2.17 -27.06
C VAL A 165 -29.66 1.34 -27.29
N ALA A 166 -29.86 0.26 -26.52
CA ALA A 166 -31.00 -0.64 -26.67
C ALA A 166 -32.35 0.02 -26.28
N TYR A 167 -32.36 0.90 -25.28
CA TYR A 167 -33.57 1.49 -24.72
C TYR A 167 -33.75 2.99 -25.06
N HIS A 168 -32.92 3.55 -25.96
CA HIS A 168 -32.92 4.98 -26.31
C HIS A 168 -32.95 5.92 -25.08
N ALA A 169 -32.22 5.54 -24.02
CA ALA A 169 -32.32 6.22 -22.73
C ALA A 169 -31.88 7.69 -22.80
N ASP A 170 -32.52 8.53 -21.97
CA ASP A 170 -32.28 9.97 -21.91
C ASP A 170 -30.80 10.32 -21.71
N LYS A 171 -30.32 11.27 -22.53
CA LYS A 171 -28.90 11.68 -22.56
C LYS A 171 -28.45 12.30 -21.24
N ASN A 172 -29.32 13.07 -20.60
CA ASN A 172 -28.98 13.81 -19.38
C ASN A 172 -28.90 12.88 -18.16
N GLY A 173 -29.84 11.95 -18.03
CA GLY A 173 -29.80 10.92 -16.99
C GLY A 173 -28.56 10.02 -17.10
N TYR A 174 -28.18 9.63 -18.31
CA TYR A 174 -26.99 8.82 -18.54
C TYR A 174 -25.68 9.53 -18.16
N ASN A 175 -25.52 10.80 -18.57
CA ASN A 175 -24.32 11.55 -18.24
C ASN A 175 -24.13 11.69 -16.72
N LYS A 176 -25.23 11.87 -15.96
CA LYS A 176 -25.19 11.86 -14.49
C LYS A 176 -24.72 10.52 -13.91
N TYR A 177 -25.11 9.39 -14.52
CA TYR A 177 -24.65 8.06 -14.12
C TYR A 177 -23.16 7.83 -14.43
N ILE A 178 -22.69 8.26 -15.60
CA ILE A 178 -21.26 8.23 -15.94
C ILE A 178 -20.43 9.04 -14.94
N ASP A 179 -20.88 10.25 -14.61
CA ASP A 179 -20.18 11.13 -13.68
C ASP A 179 -20.12 10.57 -12.25
N SER A 180 -21.15 9.84 -11.79
CA SER A 180 -21.10 9.18 -10.49
C SER A 180 -20.14 7.98 -10.47
N MET A 181 -20.03 7.26 -11.58
CA MET A 181 -19.10 6.13 -11.74
C MET A 181 -17.63 6.56 -11.84
N ASN A 182 -17.35 7.77 -12.35
CA ASN A 182 -16.00 8.31 -12.48
C ASN A 182 -15.46 8.97 -11.18
N LYS A 183 -16.32 9.16 -10.18
CA LYS A 183 -15.96 9.78 -8.88
C LYS A 183 -15.56 8.78 -7.80
N GLY A 184 -15.64 7.48 -8.08
CA GLY A 184 -15.13 6.38 -7.24
C GLY A 184 -13.90 5.73 -7.87
#